data_AF-A0A9L0IBE3-F1
#
_entry.id   AF-A0A9L0IBE3-F1
#
_cell.length_a   1.000
_cell.length_b   1.000
_cell.length_c   1.000
_cell.angle_alpha   90.00
_cell.angle_beta   90.00
_cell.angle_gamma   90.00
#
_symmetry.space_group_name_H-M   'P 1'
#
loop_
_entity.id
_entity.type
_entity.pdbx_description
1 polymer ?
#
loop_
_entity_poly.entity_id
_entity_poly.type
_entity_poly.pdbx_seq_one_letter_code
_entity_poly.pdbx_strand_id
1 'polypeptide(L)'
;MAKAANVVRLLLGATTLWLSLLCSETASASKAVTAHLAAKWPETPLLLEASEFMAEESNEKFWQFLETVKELAIYKQTESDYSYYNLILKKAGQFLDNLHINLLKFAFSIRAYSPTIQMFQQIAANEPPPDGCDAFLVIHKKHTCKINEIKKLLKKATSRPRPYLFKGDHKFPTSKENLPVIILYAEMGTRAFGKFHTVLSEKAQNGEILYVLRHYIQKPVSQKMYLSGYGVELAIKSTEYKALDDTQVKTVTNASVEDEVETKEVQGFLFGKLKERYSHLRDNLTAFQKYLIESNKEMIPLKVWELQDLSFQAASQIMSTPVYDAIKLMKDISQNFPLKARSLTRIAVNQHMREEIQKNQKNLLNRFEIQPGDARLFINGLRVDMDTYDPFNLLDMLKLEGKMMNGLRNLGINGEDMSKFLKLNSPVLDSTYALDIRHSAVMFLIRAENC
;
A
#
# COMPACT_ATOMS: atom_id res chain seq x y z
N MET A 1 7.02 63.54 -24.57
CA MET A 1 7.07 62.36 -25.48
C MET A 1 7.43 61.04 -24.79
N ALA A 2 8.14 61.01 -23.65
CA ALA A 2 8.54 59.75 -22.99
C ALA A 2 7.40 58.94 -22.31
N LYS A 3 6.31 59.58 -21.87
CA LYS A 3 5.19 58.87 -21.21
C LYS A 3 4.31 58.05 -22.17
N ALA A 4 4.18 58.47 -23.44
CA ALA A 4 3.37 57.75 -24.43
C ALA A 4 4.03 56.45 -24.91
N ALA A 5 5.36 56.43 -25.03
CA ALA A 5 6.11 55.26 -25.47
C ALA A 5 6.07 54.09 -24.45
N ASN A 6 6.01 54.39 -23.15
CA ASN A 6 5.90 53.35 -22.11
C ASN A 6 4.51 52.71 -22.03
N VAL A 7 3.44 53.47 -22.30
CA VAL A 7 2.07 52.93 -22.32
C VAL A 7 1.86 52.01 -23.51
N VAL A 8 2.41 52.36 -24.68
CA VAL A 8 2.36 51.52 -25.89
C VAL A 8 3.18 50.23 -25.70
N ARG A 9 4.35 50.30 -25.04
CA ARG A 9 5.13 49.09 -24.70
C ARG A 9 4.42 48.18 -23.70
N LEU A 10 3.70 48.73 -22.71
CA LEU A 10 2.93 47.92 -21.75
C LEU A 10 1.73 47.23 -22.42
N LEU A 11 1.03 47.91 -23.33
CA LEU A 11 -0.12 47.35 -24.06
C LEU A 11 0.31 46.29 -25.09
N LEU A 12 1.46 46.47 -25.76
CA LEU A 12 2.05 45.45 -26.64
C LEU A 12 2.58 44.24 -25.84
N GLY A 13 3.11 44.46 -24.64
CA GLY A 13 3.53 43.38 -23.73
C GLY A 13 2.35 42.59 -23.15
N ALA A 14 1.23 43.25 -22.84
CA ALA A 14 0.03 42.60 -22.32
C ALA A 14 -0.74 41.81 -23.39
N THR A 15 -0.77 42.31 -24.64
CA THR A 15 -1.42 41.61 -25.76
C THR A 15 -0.62 40.40 -26.24
N THR A 16 0.71 40.45 -26.15
CA THR A 16 1.58 39.28 -26.43
C THR A 16 1.49 38.21 -25.32
N LEU A 17 1.30 38.60 -24.06
CA LEU A 17 1.03 37.66 -22.96
C LEU A 17 -0.36 37.01 -23.07
N TRP A 18 -1.37 37.74 -23.53
CA TRP A 18 -2.71 37.17 -23.70
C TRP A 18 -2.81 36.24 -24.92
N LEU A 19 -2.08 36.50 -26.01
CA LEU A 19 -2.03 35.56 -27.13
C LEU A 19 -1.24 34.29 -26.82
N SER A 20 -0.24 34.32 -25.92
CA SER A 20 0.48 33.09 -25.52
C SER A 20 -0.32 32.21 -24.56
N LEU A 21 -1.26 32.76 -23.79
CA LEU A 21 -2.17 32.01 -22.92
C LEU A 21 -3.32 31.32 -23.66
N LEU A 22 -3.65 31.74 -24.90
CA LEU A 22 -4.69 31.15 -25.73
C LEU A 22 -4.21 29.97 -26.61
N CYS A 23 -2.89 29.80 -26.78
CA CYS A 23 -2.28 28.68 -27.52
C CYS A 23 -1.75 27.56 -26.61
N SER A 24 -2.36 27.36 -25.44
CA SER A 24 -2.15 26.12 -24.68
C SER A 24 -2.95 24.99 -25.34
N GLU A 25 -2.49 24.55 -26.51
CA GLU A 25 -2.91 23.29 -27.09
C GLU A 25 -2.64 22.19 -26.06
N THR A 26 -3.71 21.53 -25.63
CA THR A 26 -3.59 20.34 -24.79
C THR A 26 -2.78 19.32 -25.57
N ALA A 27 -1.53 19.10 -25.15
CA ALA A 27 -0.70 18.04 -25.68
C ALA A 27 -1.55 16.76 -25.71
N SER A 28 -1.79 16.24 -26.92
CA SER A 28 -2.54 15.00 -27.11
C SER A 28 -1.77 13.89 -26.40
N ALA A 29 -2.14 13.63 -25.14
CA ALA A 29 -1.59 12.56 -24.35
C ALA A 29 -1.70 11.26 -25.16
N SER A 30 -0.62 10.48 -25.17
CA SER A 30 -0.66 9.12 -25.71
C SER A 30 -1.91 8.42 -25.16
N LYS A 31 -2.71 7.78 -26.02
CA LYS A 31 -3.93 7.07 -25.61
C LYS A 31 -3.59 6.14 -24.45
N ALA A 32 -4.05 6.50 -23.24
CA ALA A 32 -3.78 5.76 -22.02
C ALA A 32 -5.00 4.92 -21.65
N VAL A 33 -4.75 3.69 -21.22
CA VAL A 33 -5.79 2.85 -20.62
C VAL A 33 -5.69 3.02 -19.11
N THR A 34 -6.76 3.53 -18.49
CA THR A 34 -6.84 3.72 -17.05
C THR A 34 -7.84 2.72 -16.46
N ALA A 35 -7.41 1.97 -15.44
CA ALA A 35 -8.25 1.03 -14.71
C ALA A 35 -8.27 1.41 -13.23
N HIS A 36 -9.45 1.30 -12.60
CA HIS A 36 -9.64 1.56 -11.18
C HIS A 36 -10.48 0.44 -10.55
N LEU A 37 -10.05 -0.05 -9.40
CA LEU A 37 -10.82 -0.96 -8.57
C LEU A 37 -11.46 -0.19 -7.41
N ALA A 38 -12.79 -0.25 -7.30
CA ALA A 38 -13.54 0.40 -6.23
C ALA A 38 -14.31 -0.63 -5.42
N ALA A 39 -14.29 -0.48 -4.10
CA ALA A 39 -15.07 -1.28 -3.17
C ALA A 39 -16.56 -0.90 -3.21
N LYS A 40 -17.40 -1.73 -2.57
CA LYS A 40 -18.84 -1.49 -2.44
C LYS A 40 -19.19 -0.47 -1.35
N TRP A 41 -18.25 -0.13 -0.47
CA TRP A 41 -18.45 0.76 0.65
C TRP A 41 -17.87 2.17 0.40
N PRO A 42 -18.34 3.19 1.13
CA PRO A 42 -17.82 4.55 1.03
C PRO A 42 -16.39 4.67 1.53
N GLU A 43 -15.70 5.73 1.12
CA GLU A 43 -14.36 6.02 1.60
C GLU A 43 -14.31 6.18 3.13
N THR A 44 -13.30 5.56 3.73
CA THR A 44 -13.09 5.56 5.19
C THR A 44 -12.11 6.65 5.61
N PRO A 45 -12.30 7.30 6.78
CA PRO A 45 -11.34 8.32 7.24
C PRO A 45 -10.00 7.70 7.68
N LEU A 46 -8.88 8.26 7.21
CA LEU A 46 -7.53 7.80 7.59
C LEU A 46 -7.27 7.88 9.10
N LEU A 47 -7.90 8.82 9.81
CA LEU A 47 -7.77 8.92 11.26
C LEU A 47 -8.33 7.66 11.97
N LEU A 48 -9.43 7.10 11.47
CA LEU A 48 -9.99 5.86 12.02
C LEU A 48 -9.15 4.64 11.64
N GLU A 49 -8.66 4.60 10.39
CA GLU A 49 -7.71 3.55 9.98
C GLU A 49 -6.44 3.57 10.82
N ALA A 50 -5.96 4.76 11.20
CA ALA A 50 -4.82 4.93 12.10
C ALA A 50 -5.10 4.36 13.49
N SER A 51 -6.31 4.59 14.04
CA SER A 51 -6.65 4.01 15.34
C SER A 51 -6.74 2.49 15.28
N GLU A 52 -7.25 1.90 14.21
CA GLU A 52 -7.26 0.44 14.07
C GLU A 52 -5.85 -0.15 13.98
N PHE A 53 -4.92 0.52 13.29
CA PHE A 53 -3.50 0.14 13.32
C PHE A 53 -2.95 0.17 14.75
N MET A 54 -3.28 1.20 15.54
CA MET A 54 -2.85 1.28 16.94
C MET A 54 -3.48 0.20 17.82
N ALA A 55 -4.73 -0.18 17.55
CA ALA A 55 -5.43 -1.22 18.30
C ALA A 55 -4.81 -2.59 18.10
N GLU A 56 -4.36 -2.90 16.88
CA GLU A 56 -3.65 -4.14 16.58
C GLU A 56 -2.30 -4.21 17.30
N GLU A 57 -1.61 -3.08 17.45
CA GLU A 57 -0.36 -2.98 18.20
C GLU A 57 -0.55 -3.21 19.70
N SER A 58 -1.50 -2.49 20.31
CA SER A 58 -1.87 -2.65 21.73
C SER A 58 -3.13 -1.84 22.05
N ASN A 59 -3.99 -2.39 22.91
CA ASN A 59 -5.19 -1.68 23.39
C ASN A 59 -4.81 -0.39 24.14
N GLU A 60 -3.73 -0.39 24.92
CA GLU A 60 -3.23 0.79 25.61
C GLU A 60 -2.83 1.89 24.62
N LYS A 61 -2.09 1.53 23.55
CA LYS A 61 -1.70 2.48 22.50
C LYS A 61 -2.92 3.07 21.80
N PHE A 62 -3.96 2.28 21.54
CA PHE A 62 -5.22 2.77 20.97
C PHE A 62 -5.81 3.90 21.82
N TRP A 63 -6.00 3.67 23.12
CA TRP A 63 -6.60 4.66 24.01
C TRP A 63 -5.70 5.88 24.22
N GLN A 64 -4.37 5.69 24.32
CA GLN A 64 -3.42 6.80 24.40
C GLN A 64 -3.43 7.66 23.12
N PHE A 65 -3.45 7.04 21.95
CA PHE A 65 -3.55 7.74 20.68
C PHE A 65 -4.86 8.53 20.61
N LEU A 66 -5.97 7.88 20.93
CA LEU A 66 -7.30 8.47 20.96
C LEU A 66 -7.39 9.69 21.88
N GLU A 67 -6.73 9.65 23.05
CA GLU A 67 -6.63 10.78 23.98
C GLU A 67 -5.95 12.01 23.35
N THR A 68 -4.97 11.81 22.46
CA THR A 68 -4.26 12.91 21.78
C THR A 68 -5.01 13.51 20.58
N VAL A 69 -5.98 12.78 20.03
CA VAL A 69 -6.69 13.16 18.79
C VAL A 69 -8.18 13.44 19.01
N LYS A 70 -8.64 13.59 20.26
CA LYS A 70 -10.06 13.77 20.63
C LYS A 70 -10.84 14.78 19.78
N GLU A 71 -10.21 15.88 19.40
CA GLU A 71 -10.83 16.94 18.58
C GLU A 71 -10.07 17.23 17.27
N LEU A 72 -9.26 16.27 16.80
CA LEU A 72 -8.39 16.47 15.63
C LEU A 72 -9.18 16.69 14.33
N ALA A 73 -10.45 16.27 14.24
CA ALA A 73 -11.26 16.40 13.03
C ALA A 73 -11.56 17.86 12.66
N ILE A 74 -11.34 18.82 13.57
CA ILE A 74 -11.45 20.26 13.27
C ILE A 74 -10.49 20.65 12.14
N TYR A 75 -9.28 20.08 12.13
CA TYR A 75 -8.27 20.39 11.11
C TYR A 75 -8.61 19.82 9.73
N LYS A 76 -9.49 18.81 9.64
CA LYS A 76 -9.95 18.26 8.36
C LYS A 76 -10.71 19.29 7.53
N GLN A 77 -11.38 20.25 8.17
CA GLN A 77 -12.16 21.28 7.49
C GLN A 77 -11.32 22.49 7.07
N THR A 78 -10.15 22.69 7.69
CA THR A 78 -9.32 23.89 7.52
C THR A 78 -8.07 23.64 6.68
N GLU A 79 -7.54 22.43 6.71
CA GLU A 79 -6.26 22.05 6.10
C GLU A 79 -6.44 21.16 4.87
N SER A 80 -5.39 21.05 4.04
CA SER A 80 -5.37 20.08 2.95
C SER A 80 -5.33 18.63 3.45
N ASP A 81 -5.81 17.68 2.65
CA ASP A 81 -5.74 16.25 2.99
C ASP A 81 -4.31 15.78 3.27
N TYR A 82 -3.32 16.33 2.56
CA TYR A 82 -1.90 16.05 2.77
C TYR A 82 -1.39 16.58 4.12
N SER A 83 -1.76 17.80 4.49
CA SER A 83 -1.44 18.38 5.80
C SER A 83 -2.08 17.55 6.92
N TYR A 84 -3.34 17.14 6.74
CA TYR A 84 -4.07 16.34 7.70
C TYR A 84 -3.46 14.94 7.87
N TYR A 85 -3.07 14.29 6.78
CA TYR A 85 -2.32 13.04 6.77
C TYR A 85 -1.01 13.15 7.58
N ASN A 86 -0.21 14.18 7.32
CA ASN A 86 1.03 14.39 8.06
C ASN A 86 0.80 14.68 9.55
N LEU A 87 -0.29 15.37 9.89
CA LEU A 87 -0.68 15.60 11.27
C LEU A 87 -1.04 14.28 11.97
N ILE A 88 -1.79 13.39 11.32
CA ILE A 88 -2.09 12.04 11.83
C ILE A 88 -0.80 11.28 12.09
N LEU A 89 0.12 11.24 11.11
CA LEU A 89 1.42 10.57 11.28
C LEU A 89 2.25 11.17 12.42
N LYS A 90 2.24 12.50 12.58
CA LYS A 90 2.95 13.18 13.66
C LYS A 90 2.39 12.82 15.02
N LYS A 91 1.06 12.69 15.15
CA LYS A 91 0.40 12.24 16.39
C LYS A 91 0.68 10.77 16.66
N ALA A 92 0.62 9.92 15.63
CA ALA A 92 0.94 8.51 15.71
C ALA A 92 2.40 8.27 16.14
N GLY A 93 3.34 9.09 15.65
CA GLY A 93 4.77 9.00 15.96
C GLY A 93 5.14 9.30 17.42
N GLN A 94 4.18 9.72 18.24
CA GLN A 94 4.37 9.82 19.70
C GLN A 94 4.34 8.44 20.38
N PHE A 95 3.72 7.44 19.74
CA PHE A 95 3.50 6.10 20.29
C PHE A 95 4.13 4.99 19.45
N LEU A 96 4.51 5.29 18.21
CA LEU A 96 5.12 4.38 17.26
C LEU A 96 6.56 4.78 16.97
N ASP A 97 7.43 3.78 16.79
CA ASP A 97 8.78 4.02 16.30
C ASP A 97 8.79 4.26 14.77
N ASN A 98 9.97 4.59 14.23
CA ASN A 98 10.12 4.88 12.81
C ASN A 98 9.72 3.70 11.91
N LEU A 99 9.92 2.46 12.36
CA LEU A 99 9.54 1.27 11.61
C LEU A 99 8.01 1.17 11.51
N HIS A 100 7.30 1.22 12.63
CA HIS A 100 5.85 1.14 12.66
C HIS A 100 5.20 2.35 11.96
N ILE A 101 5.83 3.54 11.98
CA ILE A 101 5.35 4.68 11.17
C ILE A 101 5.45 4.40 9.68
N ASN A 102 6.52 3.77 9.20
CA ASN A 102 6.63 3.39 7.80
C ASN A 102 5.64 2.28 7.43
N LEU A 103 5.38 1.33 8.34
CA LEU A 103 4.34 0.32 8.17
C LEU A 103 2.93 0.94 8.16
N LEU A 104 2.67 1.96 8.97
CA LEU A 104 1.42 2.71 8.96
C LEU A 104 1.23 3.44 7.62
N LYS A 105 2.28 4.06 7.07
CA LYS A 105 2.22 4.65 5.71
C LYS A 105 1.91 3.60 4.65
N PHE A 106 2.50 2.41 4.78
CA PHE A 106 2.21 1.30 3.87
C PHE A 106 0.75 0.84 4.00
N ALA A 107 0.27 0.67 5.23
CA ALA A 107 -1.12 0.33 5.55
C ALA A 107 -2.12 1.36 4.99
N PHE A 108 -1.80 2.66 5.08
CA PHE A 108 -2.60 3.72 4.44
C PHE A 108 -2.57 3.66 2.91
N SER A 109 -1.43 3.29 2.31
CA SER A 109 -1.32 3.20 0.86
C SER A 109 -2.16 2.05 0.29
N ILE A 110 -2.25 0.93 1.02
CA ILE A 110 -3.07 -0.23 0.64
C ILE A 110 -4.47 -0.24 1.27
N ARG A 111 -4.75 0.74 2.15
CA ARG A 111 -6.02 0.92 2.86
C ARG A 111 -6.44 -0.34 3.65
N ALA A 112 -5.47 -0.95 4.32
CA ALA A 112 -5.60 -2.24 5.01
C ALA A 112 -6.74 -2.28 6.05
N TYR A 113 -7.01 -1.16 6.73
CA TYR A 113 -8.00 -1.09 7.81
C TYR A 113 -9.37 -0.55 7.37
N SER A 114 -9.53 -0.16 6.10
CA SER A 114 -10.82 0.27 5.57
C SER A 114 -11.94 -0.77 5.78
N PRO A 115 -11.69 -2.09 5.56
CA PRO A 115 -12.70 -3.12 5.83
C PRO A 115 -13.12 -3.19 7.30
N THR A 116 -12.20 -2.98 8.25
CA THR A 116 -12.50 -2.98 9.70
C THR A 116 -13.41 -1.82 10.07
N ILE A 117 -13.15 -0.63 9.52
CA ILE A 117 -14.04 0.53 9.73
C ILE A 117 -15.42 0.25 9.15
N GLN A 118 -15.49 -0.33 7.95
CA GLN A 118 -16.76 -0.70 7.33
C GLN A 118 -17.51 -1.78 8.13
N MET A 119 -16.80 -2.74 8.72
CA MET A 119 -17.40 -3.74 9.61
C MET A 119 -18.12 -3.05 10.78
N PHE A 120 -17.51 -2.05 11.42
CA PHE A 120 -18.18 -1.31 12.49
C PHE A 120 -19.39 -0.51 12.01
N GLN A 121 -19.33 0.08 10.80
CA GLN A 121 -20.51 0.74 10.22
C GLN A 121 -21.67 -0.24 9.99
N GLN A 122 -21.38 -1.48 9.55
CA GLN A 122 -22.39 -2.52 9.39
C GLN A 122 -22.97 -2.97 10.73
N ILE A 123 -22.14 -3.08 11.77
CA ILE A 123 -22.61 -3.35 13.14
C ILE A 123 -23.54 -2.23 13.62
N ALA A 124 -23.17 -0.97 13.38
CA ALA A 124 -23.97 0.19 13.75
C ALA A 124 -25.30 0.27 12.97
N ALA A 125 -25.33 -0.17 11.70
CA ALA A 125 -26.56 -0.21 10.92
C ALA A 125 -27.63 -1.15 11.51
N ASN A 126 -27.22 -2.18 12.25
CA ASN A 126 -28.14 -3.07 12.99
C ASN A 126 -28.59 -2.49 14.34
N GLU A 127 -27.98 -1.40 14.79
CA GLU A 127 -28.25 -0.70 16.06
C GLU A 127 -28.61 0.76 15.75
N PRO A 128 -29.81 1.02 15.18
CA PRO A 128 -30.13 2.32 14.61
C PRO A 128 -30.00 3.44 15.66
N PRO A 129 -29.31 4.55 15.34
CA PRO A 129 -29.16 5.67 16.24
C PRO A 129 -30.53 6.32 16.52
N PRO A 130 -30.71 6.99 17.67
CA PRO A 130 -31.82 7.92 17.84
C PRO A 130 -31.75 9.06 16.81
N ASP A 131 -32.90 9.61 16.43
CA ASP A 131 -33.01 10.62 15.39
C ASP A 131 -32.12 11.86 15.67
N GLY A 132 -31.33 12.25 14.67
CA GLY A 132 -30.53 13.49 14.69
C GLY A 132 -29.26 13.45 15.56
N CYS A 133 -28.81 12.28 16.02
CA CYS A 133 -27.62 12.17 16.85
C CYS A 133 -26.35 11.86 16.01
N ASP A 134 -25.30 12.68 16.14
CA ASP A 134 -24.00 12.46 15.50
C ASP A 134 -23.21 11.30 16.16
N ALA A 135 -23.43 11.11 17.46
CA ALA A 135 -22.89 10.03 18.26
C ALA A 135 -23.97 9.55 19.24
N PHE A 136 -23.98 8.27 19.56
CA PHE A 136 -24.98 7.68 20.45
C PHE A 136 -24.40 6.57 21.33
N LEU A 137 -25.07 6.31 22.43
CA LEU A 137 -24.71 5.33 23.44
C LEU A 137 -25.70 4.19 23.43
N VAL A 138 -25.19 2.96 23.52
CA VAL A 138 -25.99 1.76 23.78
C VAL A 138 -25.64 1.24 25.16
N ILE A 139 -26.61 1.33 26.07
CA ILE A 139 -26.52 0.79 27.43
C ILE A 139 -27.52 -0.34 27.51
N HIS A 140 -27.09 -1.60 27.45
CA HIS A 140 -27.95 -2.80 27.56
C HIS A 140 -29.26 -2.69 26.75
N LYS A 141 -29.15 -2.59 25.41
CA LYS A 141 -30.26 -2.46 24.44
C LYS A 141 -31.08 -1.16 24.47
N LYS A 142 -30.66 -0.13 25.22
CA LYS A 142 -31.29 1.20 25.11
C LYS A 142 -30.30 2.21 24.56
N HIS A 143 -30.79 2.97 23.59
CA HIS A 143 -30.07 3.99 22.86
C HIS A 143 -30.34 5.37 23.48
N THR A 144 -29.31 6.18 23.64
CA THR A 144 -29.44 7.60 24.01
C THR A 144 -28.32 8.40 23.38
N CYS A 145 -28.58 9.66 23.06
CA CYS A 145 -27.53 10.62 22.70
C CYS A 145 -27.47 11.80 23.68
N LYS A 146 -27.99 11.63 24.90
CA LYS A 146 -27.97 12.64 25.95
C LYS A 146 -27.15 12.15 27.13
N ILE A 147 -26.13 12.94 27.50
CA ILE A 147 -25.25 12.64 28.64
C ILE A 147 -26.05 12.54 29.96
N ASN A 148 -27.08 13.38 30.11
CA ASN A 148 -27.90 13.44 31.32
C ASN A 148 -28.66 12.13 31.60
N GLU A 149 -28.95 11.32 30.56
CA GLU A 149 -29.71 10.08 30.68
C GLU A 149 -28.85 8.88 31.11
N ILE A 150 -27.52 8.99 31.02
CA ILE A 150 -26.57 7.90 31.32
C ILE A 150 -26.80 7.35 32.73
N LYS A 151 -26.88 8.24 33.75
CA LYS A 151 -27.10 7.83 35.15
C LYS A 151 -28.42 7.08 35.34
N LYS A 152 -29.49 7.51 34.63
CA LYS A 152 -30.82 6.90 34.71
C LYS A 152 -30.84 5.51 34.06
N LEU A 153 -30.19 5.36 32.91
CA LEU A 153 -30.11 4.09 32.19
C LEU A 153 -29.21 3.08 32.90
N LEU A 154 -28.11 3.52 33.50
CA LEU A 154 -27.21 2.68 34.27
C LEU A 154 -27.91 2.01 35.47
N LYS A 155 -28.76 2.74 36.20
CA LYS A 155 -29.54 2.17 37.32
C LYS A 155 -30.44 1.01 36.90
N LYS A 156 -30.89 1.00 35.64
CA LYS A 156 -31.73 -0.06 35.06
C LYS A 156 -30.93 -1.03 34.18
N ALA A 157 -29.60 -0.98 34.17
CA ALA A 157 -28.79 -1.81 33.28
C ALA A 157 -28.79 -3.28 33.71
N THR A 158 -28.73 -3.55 35.02
CA THR A 158 -28.71 -4.92 35.57
C THR A 158 -29.98 -5.72 35.31
N SER A 159 -31.11 -5.05 35.10
CA SER A 159 -32.38 -5.72 34.73
C SER A 159 -32.50 -6.04 33.24
N ARG A 160 -31.50 -5.68 32.43
CA ARG A 160 -31.51 -5.84 30.97
C ARG A 160 -30.38 -6.77 30.53
N PRO A 161 -30.57 -7.54 29.47
CA PRO A 161 -29.56 -8.47 28.98
C PRO A 161 -28.27 -7.72 28.64
N ARG A 162 -27.14 -8.29 29.07
CA ARG A 162 -25.81 -7.77 28.77
C ARG A 162 -25.59 -7.81 27.24
N PRO A 163 -25.11 -6.72 26.62
CA PRO A 163 -24.84 -6.74 25.19
C PRO A 163 -23.67 -7.67 24.87
N TYR A 164 -23.71 -8.27 23.68
CA TYR A 164 -22.60 -9.08 23.17
C TYR A 164 -21.46 -8.17 22.72
N LEU A 165 -20.24 -8.51 23.14
CA LEU A 165 -19.02 -7.80 22.77
C LEU A 165 -18.23 -8.63 21.75
N PHE A 166 -17.89 -8.02 20.63
CA PHE A 166 -17.08 -8.64 19.59
C PHE A 166 -15.60 -8.66 19.99
N LYS A 167 -14.83 -9.54 19.36
CA LYS A 167 -13.37 -9.63 19.61
C LYS A 167 -12.65 -8.34 19.22
N GLY A 168 -13.09 -7.69 18.14
CA GLY A 168 -12.52 -6.42 17.69
C GLY A 168 -13.00 -5.18 18.45
N ASP A 169 -13.88 -5.31 19.45
CA ASP A 169 -14.36 -4.15 20.21
C ASP A 169 -13.25 -3.53 21.06
N HIS A 170 -13.11 -2.22 20.98
CA HIS A 170 -12.14 -1.46 21.76
C HIS A 170 -12.64 -1.26 23.18
N LYS A 171 -12.06 -1.98 24.14
CA LYS A 171 -12.47 -1.95 25.56
C LYS A 171 -11.54 -1.05 26.35
N PHE A 172 -12.11 -0.08 27.07
CA PHE A 172 -11.33 0.78 27.94
C PHE A 172 -10.67 -0.05 29.05
N PRO A 173 -9.37 0.15 29.34
CA PRO A 173 -8.67 -0.61 30.37
C PRO A 173 -9.40 -0.51 31.72
N THR A 174 -9.75 -1.66 32.30
CA THR A 174 -10.40 -1.74 33.61
C THR A 174 -9.93 -2.97 34.37
N SER A 175 -9.80 -2.84 35.69
CA SER A 175 -9.38 -3.93 36.59
C SER A 175 -10.56 -4.72 37.16
N LYS A 176 -11.80 -4.24 36.99
CA LYS A 176 -13.00 -4.85 37.57
C LYS A 176 -13.79 -5.60 36.51
N GLU A 177 -14.14 -6.84 36.83
CA GLU A 177 -15.03 -7.65 36.02
C GLU A 177 -16.51 -7.40 36.37
N ASN A 178 -17.42 -7.78 35.47
CA ASN A 178 -18.89 -7.68 35.67
C ASN A 178 -19.48 -6.28 35.87
N LEU A 179 -18.85 -5.26 35.31
CA LEU A 179 -19.42 -3.91 35.26
C LEU A 179 -20.55 -3.79 34.21
N PRO A 180 -21.53 -2.88 34.42
CA PRO A 180 -22.49 -2.50 33.39
C PRO A 180 -21.79 -2.02 32.11
N VAL A 181 -22.24 -2.51 30.97
CA VAL A 181 -21.58 -2.24 29.68
C VAL A 181 -22.21 -1.01 29.01
N ILE A 182 -21.36 -0.07 28.61
CA ILE A 182 -21.72 1.07 27.77
C ILE A 182 -20.91 1.01 26.49
N ILE A 183 -21.59 1.01 25.35
CA ILE A 183 -20.98 1.06 24.02
C ILE A 183 -21.22 2.45 23.44
N LEU A 184 -20.17 3.18 23.10
CA LEU A 184 -20.22 4.43 22.37
C LEU A 184 -20.05 4.16 20.88
N TYR A 185 -21.00 4.64 20.08
CA TYR A 185 -20.90 4.73 18.64
C TYR A 185 -20.63 6.18 18.27
N ALA A 186 -19.41 6.46 17.79
CA ALA A 186 -19.02 7.81 17.40
C ALA A 186 -17.90 7.83 16.36
N GLU A 187 -17.77 8.97 15.67
CA GLU A 187 -16.64 9.27 14.81
C GLU A 187 -15.53 9.91 15.65
N MET A 188 -14.40 9.22 15.77
CA MET A 188 -13.25 9.68 16.54
C MET A 188 -12.71 11.00 15.96
N GLY A 189 -12.30 11.91 16.86
CA GLY A 189 -11.78 13.23 16.49
C GLY A 189 -12.84 14.32 16.38
N THR A 190 -14.13 13.98 16.46
CA THR A 190 -15.22 14.96 16.46
C THR A 190 -15.47 15.53 17.86
N ARG A 191 -16.02 16.75 17.94
CA ARG A 191 -16.43 17.36 19.21
C ARG A 191 -17.51 16.55 19.94
N ALA A 192 -18.41 15.90 19.19
CA ALA A 192 -19.44 15.04 19.77
C ALA A 192 -18.79 13.85 20.49
N PHE A 193 -17.83 13.19 19.85
CA PHE A 193 -17.03 12.15 20.48
C PHE A 193 -16.32 12.64 21.75
N GLY A 194 -15.59 13.77 21.67
CA GLY A 194 -14.86 14.33 22.80
C GLY A 194 -15.72 14.54 24.05
N LYS A 195 -16.94 15.09 23.90
CA LYS A 195 -17.88 15.29 25.01
C LYS A 195 -18.30 13.99 25.69
N PHE A 196 -18.65 12.95 24.93
CA PHE A 196 -19.03 11.66 25.51
C PHE A 196 -17.84 10.96 26.13
N HIS A 197 -16.72 10.96 25.43
CA HIS A 197 -15.53 10.24 25.83
C HIS A 197 -14.99 10.72 27.18
N THR A 198 -14.92 12.03 27.43
CA THR A 198 -14.49 12.58 28.74
C THR A 198 -15.36 12.06 29.90
N VAL A 199 -16.68 12.03 29.73
CA VAL A 199 -17.59 11.55 30.78
C VAL A 199 -17.47 10.03 30.97
N LEU A 200 -17.31 9.27 29.90
CA LEU A 200 -17.22 7.81 29.97
C LEU A 200 -15.86 7.32 30.48
N SER A 201 -14.76 7.98 30.11
CA SER A 201 -13.43 7.63 30.58
C SER A 201 -13.29 7.86 32.07
N GLU A 202 -13.78 9.00 32.61
CA GLU A 202 -13.82 9.26 34.06
C GLU A 202 -14.60 8.16 34.81
N LYS A 203 -15.75 7.75 34.28
CA LYS A 203 -16.56 6.67 34.87
C LYS A 203 -15.90 5.29 34.79
N ALA A 204 -15.21 5.01 33.70
CA ALA A 204 -14.48 3.75 33.52
C ALA A 204 -13.26 3.69 34.44
N GLN A 205 -12.53 4.81 34.62
CA GLN A 205 -11.41 4.92 35.55
C GLN A 205 -11.84 4.73 37.02
N ASN A 206 -13.00 5.26 37.40
CA ASN A 206 -13.61 5.01 38.71
C ASN A 206 -14.11 3.56 38.89
N GLY A 207 -14.07 2.75 37.82
CA GLY A 207 -14.53 1.38 37.81
C GLY A 207 -16.04 1.25 38.00
N GLU A 208 -16.82 2.20 37.48
CA GLU A 208 -18.29 2.17 37.50
C GLU A 208 -18.88 1.42 36.30
N ILE A 209 -18.20 1.44 35.15
CA ILE A 209 -18.71 0.93 33.87
C ILE A 209 -17.61 0.21 33.08
N LEU A 210 -18.03 -0.72 32.22
CA LEU A 210 -17.20 -1.22 31.12
C LEU A 210 -17.48 -0.36 29.88
N TYR A 211 -16.54 0.52 29.54
CA TYR A 211 -16.64 1.41 28.40
C TYR A 211 -16.06 0.75 27.14
N VAL A 212 -16.85 0.72 26.07
CA VAL A 212 -16.48 0.18 24.76
C VAL A 212 -16.69 1.24 23.70
N LEU A 213 -15.77 1.37 22.75
CA LEU A 213 -15.89 2.24 21.59
C LEU A 213 -16.06 1.41 20.31
N ARG A 214 -17.04 1.79 19.48
CA ARG A 214 -17.23 1.31 18.12
C ARG A 214 -17.24 2.51 17.17
N HIS A 215 -16.52 2.40 16.06
CA HIS A 215 -16.52 3.46 15.05
C HIS A 215 -17.89 3.60 14.39
N TYR A 216 -18.37 4.84 14.29
CA TYR A 216 -19.64 5.15 13.66
C TYR A 216 -19.54 6.49 12.95
N ILE A 217 -19.95 6.53 11.68
CA ILE A 217 -19.95 7.73 10.87
C ILE A 217 -21.39 7.96 10.44
N GLN A 218 -22.04 8.99 10.99
CA GLN A 218 -23.45 9.26 10.72
C GLN A 218 -23.71 9.57 9.23
N LYS A 219 -22.79 10.29 8.60
CA LYS A 219 -22.89 10.70 7.19
C LYS A 219 -21.61 10.32 6.44
N PRO A 220 -21.50 9.08 5.94
CA PRO A 220 -20.38 8.68 5.11
C PRO A 220 -20.30 9.52 3.83
N VAL A 221 -19.08 9.66 3.30
CA VAL A 221 -18.87 10.36 2.02
C VAL A 221 -19.47 9.52 0.90
N SER A 222 -20.07 10.16 -0.11
CA SER A 222 -20.69 9.44 -1.24
C SER A 222 -19.68 8.75 -2.17
N GLN A 223 -18.40 9.13 -2.08
CA GLN A 223 -17.34 8.55 -2.89
C GLN A 223 -17.04 7.12 -2.45
N LYS A 224 -16.94 6.22 -3.44
CA LYS A 224 -16.55 4.84 -3.19
C LYS A 224 -15.08 4.73 -2.83
N MET A 225 -14.78 3.76 -2.00
CA MET A 225 -13.43 3.46 -1.59
C MET A 225 -12.61 2.87 -2.74
N TYR A 226 -11.58 3.57 -3.22
CA TYR A 226 -10.62 3.01 -4.19
C TYR A 226 -9.64 2.09 -3.48
N LEU A 227 -9.45 0.91 -4.05
CA LEU A 227 -8.59 -0.12 -3.50
C LEU A 227 -7.22 -0.09 -4.17
N SER A 228 -6.24 -0.69 -3.49
CA SER A 228 -4.87 -0.87 -3.92
C SER A 228 -4.47 -2.33 -3.68
N GLY A 229 -3.29 -2.74 -4.18
CA GLY A 229 -2.78 -4.10 -3.98
C GLY A 229 -3.24 -5.13 -5.01
N TYR A 230 -3.76 -4.68 -6.16
CA TYR A 230 -4.08 -5.52 -7.31
C TYR A 230 -3.16 -5.22 -8.50
N GLY A 231 -2.98 -6.21 -9.38
CA GLY A 231 -2.32 -6.07 -10.67
C GLY A 231 -3.34 -5.90 -11.80
N VAL A 232 -2.97 -5.16 -12.84
CA VAL A 232 -3.74 -5.09 -14.09
C VAL A 232 -2.88 -5.67 -15.20
N GLU A 233 -3.43 -6.63 -15.92
CA GLU A 233 -2.77 -7.27 -17.05
C GLU A 233 -3.44 -6.86 -18.36
N LEU A 234 -2.63 -6.48 -19.35
CA LEU A 234 -3.05 -6.31 -20.74
C LEU A 234 -2.53 -7.49 -21.56
N ALA A 235 -3.28 -8.59 -21.52
CA ALA A 235 -2.92 -9.81 -22.23
C ALA A 235 -3.06 -9.63 -23.75
N ILE A 236 -1.96 -9.88 -24.48
CA ILE A 236 -1.96 -9.85 -25.95
C ILE A 236 -2.58 -11.15 -26.45
N LYS A 237 -3.81 -11.08 -26.99
CA LYS A 237 -4.51 -12.27 -27.49
C LYS A 237 -3.94 -12.81 -28.81
N SER A 238 -3.35 -11.94 -29.63
CA SER A 238 -2.76 -12.37 -30.90
C SER A 238 -1.68 -11.37 -31.32
N THR A 239 -0.48 -11.88 -31.58
CA THR A 239 0.66 -11.13 -32.11
C THR A 239 0.74 -11.17 -33.63
N GLU A 240 -0.18 -11.89 -34.29
CA GLU A 240 -0.14 -12.20 -35.72
C GLU A 240 -1.14 -11.39 -36.57
N TYR A 241 -2.07 -10.65 -35.95
CA TYR A 241 -2.99 -9.81 -36.71
C TYR A 241 -2.29 -8.53 -37.15
N LYS A 242 -1.76 -8.57 -38.37
CA LYS A 242 -1.57 -7.38 -39.20
C LYS A 242 -2.94 -6.74 -39.41
N ALA A 243 -3.31 -5.82 -38.54
CA ALA A 243 -4.30 -4.82 -38.92
C ALA A 243 -3.63 -3.96 -39.99
N LEU A 244 -3.94 -4.25 -41.25
CA LEU A 244 -3.80 -3.31 -42.35
C LEU A 244 -4.70 -2.11 -42.02
N ASP A 245 -4.23 -1.22 -41.14
CA ASP A 245 -4.87 0.08 -40.95
C ASP A 245 -4.42 0.97 -42.12
N ASP A 246 -5.07 0.75 -43.27
CA ASP A 246 -4.96 1.56 -44.49
C ASP A 246 -5.65 2.92 -44.32
N THR A 247 -5.48 3.57 -43.17
CA THR A 247 -5.75 5.00 -43.06
C THR A 247 -4.43 5.75 -43.23
N GLN A 248 -4.19 6.20 -44.46
CA GLN A 248 -3.19 7.24 -44.70
C GLN A 248 -3.51 8.43 -43.79
N VAL A 249 -2.78 8.51 -42.67
CA VAL A 249 -2.83 9.67 -41.79
C VAL A 249 -2.27 10.83 -42.60
N LYS A 250 -3.16 11.67 -43.12
CA LYS A 250 -2.78 12.95 -43.72
C LYS A 250 -1.87 13.66 -42.73
N THR A 251 -0.67 13.96 -43.21
CA THR A 251 0.36 14.76 -42.55
C THR A 251 -0.26 16.01 -41.92
N VAL A 252 -0.48 15.97 -40.60
CA VAL A 252 -0.69 17.18 -39.81
C VAL A 252 0.70 17.71 -39.48
N THR A 253 1.11 18.70 -40.27
CA THR A 253 2.31 19.49 -40.07
C THR A 253 2.29 20.22 -38.73
N ASN A 254 3.45 20.21 -38.08
CA ASN A 254 3.94 21.12 -37.05
C ASN A 254 3.39 20.95 -35.62
N ALA A 255 4.04 20.05 -34.87
CA ALA A 255 4.27 20.22 -33.44
C ALA A 255 5.75 19.95 -33.13
N SER A 256 6.50 21.02 -32.91
CA SER A 256 7.86 21.00 -32.39
C SER A 256 7.83 20.54 -30.94
N VAL A 257 8.12 19.26 -30.72
CA VAL A 257 8.38 18.69 -29.39
C VAL A 257 9.86 18.92 -29.11
N GLU A 258 10.21 20.17 -28.81
CA GLU A 258 11.42 20.48 -28.06
C GLU A 258 10.95 20.77 -26.64
N ASP A 259 11.05 19.77 -25.76
CA ASP A 259 11.43 20.00 -24.37
C ASP A 259 11.92 18.70 -23.72
N GLU A 260 13.15 18.81 -23.20
CA GLU A 260 13.77 18.10 -22.07
C GLU A 260 13.39 16.64 -21.82
N VAL A 261 13.85 15.75 -22.71
CA VAL A 261 14.12 14.37 -22.31
C VAL A 261 15.58 14.06 -22.60
N GLU A 262 16.41 14.38 -21.62
CA GLU A 262 17.78 13.89 -21.55
C GLU A 262 17.82 12.37 -21.78
N THR A 263 18.77 11.97 -22.63
CA THR A 263 19.40 10.63 -22.67
C THR A 263 18.49 9.39 -22.73
N LYS A 264 17.43 9.38 -23.54
CA LYS A 264 16.78 8.10 -23.91
C LYS A 264 17.50 7.39 -25.06
N GLU A 265 18.04 6.21 -24.76
CA GLU A 265 18.41 5.21 -25.76
C GLU A 265 17.12 4.73 -26.45
N VAL A 266 17.03 4.90 -27.78
CA VAL A 266 15.88 4.43 -28.56
C VAL A 266 16.38 3.37 -29.53
N GLN A 267 15.91 2.13 -29.34
CA GLN A 267 16.31 0.93 -30.10
C GLN A 267 17.84 0.68 -30.24
N GLY A 268 18.63 1.03 -29.22
CA GLY A 268 20.10 0.86 -29.23
C GLY A 268 20.87 2.10 -29.70
N PHE A 269 20.18 3.18 -30.07
CA PHE A 269 20.82 4.44 -30.47
C PHE A 269 20.83 5.46 -29.34
N LEU A 270 22.02 5.96 -29.01
CA LEU A 270 22.21 7.06 -28.06
C LEU A 270 22.05 8.41 -28.78
N PHE A 271 20.80 8.87 -28.91
CA PHE A 271 20.46 10.10 -29.63
C PHE A 271 21.13 11.37 -29.04
N GLY A 272 21.44 11.39 -27.74
CA GLY A 272 22.21 12.48 -27.13
C GLY A 272 23.60 12.61 -27.75
N LYS A 273 24.39 11.53 -27.74
CA LYS A 273 25.74 11.50 -28.34
C LYS A 273 25.71 11.71 -29.86
N LEU A 274 24.67 11.22 -30.54
CA LEU A 274 24.53 11.37 -31.99
C LEU A 274 24.24 12.83 -32.38
N LYS A 275 23.40 13.53 -31.63
CA LYS A 275 23.09 14.96 -31.86
C LYS A 275 24.29 15.87 -31.53
N GLU A 276 25.12 15.49 -30.55
CA GLU A 276 26.38 16.17 -30.24
C GLU A 276 27.43 15.98 -31.35
N ARG A 277 27.59 14.76 -31.86
CA ARG A 277 28.60 14.43 -32.87
C ARG A 277 28.24 14.91 -34.29
N TYR A 278 26.95 14.92 -34.62
CA TYR A 278 26.45 15.29 -35.94
C TYR A 278 25.44 16.45 -35.82
N SER A 279 25.96 17.63 -35.44
CA SER A 279 25.15 18.83 -35.22
C SER A 279 24.36 19.29 -36.47
N HIS A 280 24.89 19.06 -37.67
CA HIS A 280 24.26 19.39 -38.96
C HIS A 280 23.10 18.46 -39.34
N LEU A 281 22.90 17.33 -38.64
CA LEU A 281 21.83 16.36 -38.90
C LEU A 281 20.78 16.33 -37.80
N ARG A 282 20.71 17.37 -36.95
CA ARG A 282 19.84 17.41 -35.77
C ARG A 282 18.35 17.20 -36.13
N ASP A 283 17.88 17.80 -37.21
CA ASP A 283 16.50 17.69 -37.68
C ASP A 283 16.20 16.30 -38.26
N ASN A 284 17.15 15.73 -39.00
CA ASN A 284 17.03 14.36 -39.52
C ASN A 284 17.10 13.32 -38.40
N LEU A 285 17.94 13.53 -37.38
CA LEU A 285 18.05 12.67 -36.21
C LEU A 285 16.81 12.75 -35.33
N THR A 286 16.16 13.91 -35.22
CA THR A 286 14.88 14.04 -34.50
C THR A 286 13.73 13.40 -35.29
N ALA A 287 13.69 13.55 -36.63
CA ALA A 287 12.73 12.85 -37.48
C ALA A 287 12.92 11.32 -37.42
N PHE A 288 14.17 10.84 -37.47
CA PHE A 288 14.50 9.43 -37.33
C PHE A 288 14.17 8.89 -35.93
N GLN A 289 14.43 9.67 -34.88
CA GLN A 289 14.02 9.34 -33.51
C GLN A 289 12.50 9.18 -33.41
N LYS A 290 11.72 10.09 -34.01
CA LYS A 290 10.25 9.99 -34.07
C LYS A 290 9.79 8.74 -34.82
N TYR A 291 10.37 8.47 -35.99
CA TYR A 291 10.09 7.25 -36.77
C TYR A 291 10.38 5.96 -35.99
N LEU A 292 11.48 5.91 -35.24
CA LEU A 292 11.82 4.75 -34.41
C LEU A 292 10.84 4.57 -33.24
N ILE A 293 10.33 5.67 -32.67
CA ILE A 293 9.32 5.62 -31.61
C ILE A 293 7.97 5.14 -32.18
N GLU A 294 7.60 5.58 -33.38
CA GLU A 294 6.35 5.18 -34.05
C GLU A 294 6.41 3.73 -34.51
N SER A 295 7.49 3.31 -35.17
CA SER A 295 7.69 1.92 -35.58
C SER A 295 7.81 0.94 -34.40
N ASN A 296 8.25 1.39 -33.23
CA ASN A 296 8.27 0.55 -32.03
C ASN A 296 6.86 0.25 -31.47
N LYS A 297 5.81 0.93 -31.94
CA LYS A 297 4.43 0.61 -31.58
C LYS A 297 3.91 -0.61 -32.35
N GLU A 298 4.50 -0.93 -33.51
CA GLU A 298 4.20 -2.15 -34.24
C GLU A 298 4.92 -3.33 -33.58
N MET A 299 4.14 -4.21 -32.94
CA MET A 299 4.66 -5.44 -32.34
C MET A 299 5.08 -6.42 -33.44
N ILE A 300 6.36 -6.44 -33.79
CA ILE A 300 6.93 -7.40 -34.74
C ILE A 300 7.30 -8.69 -33.98
N PRO A 301 6.89 -9.88 -34.45
CA PRO A 301 7.20 -11.14 -33.79
C PRO A 301 8.71 -11.43 -33.81
N LEU A 302 9.24 -11.91 -32.67
CA LEU A 302 10.64 -12.31 -32.52
C LEU A 302 10.89 -13.71 -33.08
N LYS A 303 12.10 -13.95 -33.56
CA LYS A 303 12.51 -15.28 -34.04
C LYS A 303 12.94 -16.17 -32.87
N VAL A 304 12.77 -17.49 -33.01
CA VAL A 304 12.98 -18.46 -31.92
C VAL A 304 14.37 -18.38 -31.29
N TRP A 305 15.43 -18.15 -32.08
CA TRP A 305 16.80 -18.02 -31.55
C TRP A 305 17.04 -16.70 -30.82
N GLU A 306 16.31 -15.63 -31.15
CA GLU A 306 16.42 -14.33 -30.47
C GLU A 306 15.85 -14.39 -29.05
N LEU A 307 15.01 -15.39 -28.75
CA LEU A 307 14.43 -15.61 -27.42
C LEU A 307 15.40 -16.28 -26.45
N GLN A 308 16.38 -17.05 -26.94
CA GLN A 308 17.27 -17.85 -26.08
C GLN A 308 18.18 -16.99 -25.20
N ASP A 309 18.69 -15.88 -25.75
CA ASP A 309 19.64 -15.01 -25.04
C ASP A 309 18.96 -13.78 -24.39
N LEU A 310 17.64 -13.66 -24.51
CA LEU A 310 16.90 -12.46 -24.12
C LEU A 310 17.00 -12.15 -22.62
N SER A 311 17.03 -13.18 -21.76
CA SER A 311 17.22 -13.03 -20.32
C SER A 311 18.61 -12.47 -19.97
N PHE A 312 19.65 -12.95 -20.67
CA PHE A 312 21.03 -12.48 -20.49
C PHE A 312 21.19 -11.05 -20.99
N GLN A 313 20.53 -10.71 -22.10
CA GLN A 313 20.53 -9.35 -22.66
C GLN A 313 19.85 -8.35 -21.73
N ALA A 314 18.68 -8.72 -21.17
CA ALA A 314 17.99 -7.91 -20.18
C ALA A 314 18.85 -7.69 -18.92
N ALA A 315 19.46 -8.76 -18.39
CA ALA A 315 20.36 -8.67 -17.25
C ALA A 315 21.58 -7.78 -17.55
N SER A 316 22.18 -7.91 -18.74
CA SER A 316 23.31 -7.09 -19.16
C SER A 316 22.94 -5.61 -19.25
N GLN A 317 21.75 -5.28 -19.76
CA GLN A 317 21.29 -3.89 -19.81
C GLN A 317 21.14 -3.30 -18.42
N ILE A 318 20.47 -4.03 -17.51
CA ILE A 318 20.24 -3.59 -16.13
C ILE A 318 21.57 -3.38 -15.40
N MET A 319 22.51 -4.31 -15.53
CA MET A 319 23.83 -4.23 -14.89
C MET A 319 24.73 -3.14 -15.48
N SER A 320 24.54 -2.78 -16.76
CA SER A 320 25.28 -1.68 -17.39
C SER A 320 24.79 -0.28 -16.99
N THR A 321 23.62 -0.19 -16.36
CA THR A 321 22.97 1.05 -15.94
C THR A 321 23.46 1.47 -14.54
N PRO A 322 23.53 2.77 -14.21
CA PRO A 322 23.86 3.21 -12.86
C PRO A 322 22.96 2.58 -11.78
N VAL A 323 23.52 2.32 -10.60
CA VAL A 323 22.85 1.59 -9.51
C VAL A 323 21.48 2.19 -9.14
N TYR A 324 21.37 3.52 -9.13
CA TYR A 324 20.13 4.22 -8.80
C TYR A 324 19.01 4.00 -9.82
N ASP A 325 19.36 3.77 -11.08
CA ASP A 325 18.39 3.57 -12.18
C ASP A 325 18.15 2.10 -12.50
N ALA A 326 19.00 1.18 -12.03
CA ALA A 326 18.90 -0.25 -12.33
C ALA A 326 17.54 -0.87 -11.95
N ILE A 327 17.02 -0.56 -10.75
CA ILE A 327 15.70 -1.06 -10.30
C ILE A 327 14.56 -0.42 -11.10
N LYS A 328 14.70 0.87 -11.43
CA LYS A 328 13.71 1.60 -12.25
C LYS A 328 13.64 1.02 -13.66
N LEU A 329 14.79 0.69 -14.25
CA LEU A 329 14.88 0.04 -15.54
C LEU A 329 14.35 -1.40 -15.48
N MET A 330 14.67 -2.16 -14.44
CA MET A 330 14.12 -3.51 -14.23
C MET A 330 12.58 -3.48 -14.17
N LYS A 331 12.00 -2.48 -13.50
CA LYS A 331 10.56 -2.24 -13.46
C LYS A 331 9.99 -1.88 -14.84
N ASP A 332 10.64 -0.99 -15.60
CA ASP A 332 10.18 -0.63 -16.95
C ASP A 332 10.22 -1.84 -17.90
N ILE A 333 11.29 -2.63 -17.85
CA ILE A 333 11.44 -3.85 -18.64
C ILE A 333 10.37 -4.86 -18.27
N SER A 334 10.09 -5.09 -16.98
CA SER A 334 9.09 -6.07 -16.56
C SER A 334 7.66 -5.65 -16.88
N GLN A 335 7.32 -4.37 -16.72
CA GLN A 335 5.96 -3.86 -16.98
C GLN A 335 5.65 -3.70 -18.48
N ASN A 336 6.67 -3.40 -19.29
CA ASN A 336 6.52 -3.13 -20.72
C ASN A 336 7.25 -4.15 -21.60
N PHE A 337 7.47 -5.37 -21.10
CA PHE A 337 8.35 -6.36 -21.72
C PHE A 337 8.07 -6.61 -23.21
N PRO A 338 6.82 -6.83 -23.66
CA PRO A 338 6.54 -7.09 -25.08
C PRO A 338 7.00 -5.97 -26.02
N LEU A 339 6.93 -4.71 -25.57
CA LEU A 339 7.37 -3.54 -26.34
C LEU A 339 8.90 -3.35 -26.33
N LYS A 340 9.58 -3.89 -25.32
CA LYS A 340 11.03 -3.74 -25.12
C LYS A 340 11.83 -4.90 -25.69
N ALA A 341 11.21 -6.07 -25.84
CA ALA A 341 11.87 -7.31 -26.22
C ALA A 341 12.74 -7.16 -27.47
N ARG A 342 12.26 -6.44 -28.50
CA ARG A 342 13.06 -6.22 -29.72
C ARG A 342 14.32 -5.39 -29.47
N SER A 343 14.23 -4.35 -28.64
CA SER A 343 15.40 -3.53 -28.31
C SER A 343 16.46 -4.33 -27.54
N LEU A 344 16.03 -5.26 -26.68
CA LEU A 344 16.91 -6.13 -25.89
C LEU A 344 17.72 -7.08 -26.78
N THR A 345 17.14 -7.59 -27.87
CA THR A 345 17.84 -8.51 -28.80
C THR A 345 19.12 -7.94 -29.41
N ARG A 346 19.27 -6.61 -29.44
CA ARG A 346 20.44 -5.92 -30.01
C ARG A 346 21.59 -5.74 -29.02
N ILE A 347 21.35 -6.05 -27.74
CA ILE A 347 22.34 -5.83 -26.68
C ILE A 347 23.37 -6.95 -26.72
N ALA A 348 24.65 -6.56 -26.78
CA ALA A 348 25.75 -7.50 -26.71
C ALA A 348 25.92 -8.00 -25.26
N VAL A 349 25.97 -9.31 -25.09
CA VAL A 349 26.20 -9.95 -23.78
C VAL A 349 27.69 -10.20 -23.61
N ASN A 350 28.26 -9.70 -22.51
CA ASN A 350 29.64 -10.00 -22.15
C ASN A 350 29.79 -11.48 -21.75
N GLN A 351 30.80 -12.16 -22.28
CA GLN A 351 31.08 -13.56 -21.99
C GLN A 351 31.31 -13.82 -20.49
N HIS A 352 32.00 -12.92 -19.79
CA HIS A 352 32.22 -13.03 -18.34
C HIS A 352 30.90 -13.07 -17.55
N MET A 353 29.94 -12.22 -17.94
CA MET A 353 28.63 -12.18 -17.29
C MET A 353 27.85 -13.48 -17.53
N ARG A 354 27.93 -14.05 -18.73
CA ARG A 354 27.28 -15.34 -19.05
C ARG A 354 27.82 -16.45 -18.15
N GLU A 355 29.13 -16.51 -17.96
CA GLU A 355 29.79 -17.51 -17.11
C GLU A 355 29.42 -17.35 -15.63
N GLU A 356 29.38 -16.11 -15.12
CA GLU A 356 28.95 -15.83 -13.74
C GLU A 356 27.50 -16.23 -13.49
N ILE A 357 26.58 -15.89 -14.42
CA ILE A 357 25.16 -16.26 -14.30
C ILE A 357 25.01 -17.78 -14.26
N GLN A 358 25.69 -18.51 -15.16
CA GLN A 358 25.64 -19.98 -15.19
C GLN A 358 26.22 -20.61 -13.91
N LYS A 359 27.30 -20.04 -13.37
CA LYS A 359 27.89 -20.49 -12.10
C LYS A 359 26.92 -20.27 -10.94
N ASN A 360 26.25 -19.13 -10.89
CA ASN A 360 25.26 -18.81 -9.87
C ASN A 360 24.03 -19.73 -9.98
N GLN A 361 23.54 -19.99 -11.19
CA GLN A 361 22.44 -20.95 -11.42
C GLN A 361 22.78 -22.35 -10.88
N LYS A 362 23.99 -22.86 -11.14
CA LYS A 362 24.44 -24.15 -10.60
C LYS A 362 24.52 -24.14 -9.07
N ASN A 363 25.02 -23.06 -8.47
CA ASN A 363 25.13 -22.93 -7.01
C ASN A 363 23.75 -22.89 -6.34
N LEU A 364 22.85 -22.07 -6.89
CA LEU A 364 21.49 -21.90 -6.38
C LEU A 364 20.67 -23.18 -6.52
N LEU A 365 20.83 -23.93 -7.62
CA LEU A 365 20.23 -25.24 -7.79
C LEU A 365 20.72 -26.22 -6.72
N ASN A 366 22.04 -26.33 -6.53
CA ASN A 366 22.62 -27.30 -5.60
C ASN A 366 22.32 -27.02 -4.12
N ARG A 367 22.20 -25.74 -3.73
CA ARG A 367 22.03 -25.35 -2.31
C ARG A 367 20.58 -25.09 -1.92
N PHE A 368 19.79 -24.56 -2.83
CA PHE A 368 18.44 -24.07 -2.54
C PHE A 368 17.40 -24.68 -3.46
N GLU A 369 17.78 -25.57 -4.39
CA GLU A 369 16.87 -26.19 -5.37
C GLU A 369 16.16 -25.15 -6.26
N ILE A 370 16.79 -24.00 -6.51
CA ILE A 370 16.24 -22.93 -7.35
C ILE A 370 16.60 -23.20 -8.80
N GLN A 371 15.60 -23.38 -9.66
CA GLN A 371 15.80 -23.61 -11.09
C GLN A 371 15.86 -22.28 -11.88
N PRO A 372 16.50 -22.25 -13.06
CA PRO A 372 16.41 -21.09 -13.95
C PRO A 372 14.96 -20.79 -14.33
N GLY A 373 14.48 -19.60 -13.99
CA GLY A 373 13.09 -19.18 -14.19
C GLY A 373 12.27 -19.11 -12.91
N ASP A 374 12.72 -19.76 -11.83
CA ASP A 374 12.07 -19.66 -10.52
C ASP A 374 12.29 -18.27 -9.91
N ALA A 375 11.22 -17.69 -9.39
CA ALA A 375 11.28 -16.50 -8.55
C ALA A 375 11.09 -16.91 -7.08
N ARG A 376 12.04 -16.53 -6.21
CA ARG A 376 11.92 -16.73 -4.76
C ARG A 376 12.26 -15.46 -4.02
N LEU A 377 11.40 -15.08 -3.08
CA LEU A 377 11.61 -13.95 -2.20
C LEU A 377 11.93 -14.47 -0.80
N PHE A 378 12.95 -13.89 -0.18
CA PHE A 378 13.30 -14.17 1.20
C PHE A 378 13.34 -12.86 2.00
N ILE A 379 12.71 -12.87 3.16
CA ILE A 379 12.73 -11.75 4.10
C ILE A 379 13.37 -12.28 5.38
N ASN A 380 14.54 -11.77 5.73
CA ASN A 380 15.32 -12.21 6.90
C ASN A 380 15.57 -13.74 6.98
N GLY A 381 15.62 -14.41 5.83
CA GLY A 381 15.80 -15.87 5.73
C GLY A 381 14.50 -16.66 5.66
N LEU A 382 13.35 -16.04 5.94
CA LEU A 382 12.03 -16.66 5.74
C LEU A 382 11.65 -16.61 4.27
N ARG A 383 11.29 -17.77 3.71
CA ARG A 383 10.77 -17.86 2.35
C ARG A 383 9.37 -17.26 2.29
N VAL A 384 9.18 -16.32 1.39
CA VAL A 384 7.86 -15.78 1.04
C VAL A 384 7.37 -16.50 -0.21
N ASP A 385 6.18 -17.08 -0.12
CA ASP A 385 5.55 -17.71 -1.26
C ASP A 385 4.85 -16.63 -2.12
N MET A 386 5.37 -16.39 -3.32
CA MET A 386 4.87 -15.33 -4.18
C MET A 386 3.49 -15.64 -4.78
N ASP A 387 3.07 -16.89 -4.77
CA ASP A 387 1.77 -17.31 -5.31
C ASP A 387 0.63 -17.09 -4.30
N THR A 388 0.95 -17.09 -3.01
CA THR A 388 -0.04 -16.95 -1.93
C THR A 388 0.03 -15.60 -1.22
N TYR A 389 1.21 -14.99 -1.10
CA TYR A 389 1.37 -13.75 -0.34
C TYR A 389 1.00 -12.54 -1.19
N ASP A 390 -0.15 -11.95 -0.86
CA ASP A 390 -0.54 -10.64 -1.35
C ASP A 390 0.14 -9.48 -0.55
N PRO A 391 0.02 -8.22 -0.99
CA PRO A 391 0.58 -7.09 -0.27
C PRO A 391 0.08 -6.92 1.18
N PHE A 392 -1.09 -7.47 1.52
CA PHE A 392 -1.66 -7.41 2.86
C PHE A 392 -0.98 -8.42 3.79
N ASN A 393 -0.80 -9.66 3.34
CA ASN A 393 -0.04 -10.68 4.05
C ASN A 393 1.43 -10.26 4.23
N LEU A 394 2.00 -9.58 3.24
CA LEU A 394 3.34 -9.02 3.34
C LEU A 394 3.42 -7.93 4.42
N LEU A 395 2.41 -7.05 4.53
CA LEU A 395 2.33 -6.07 5.61
C LEU A 395 2.32 -6.76 6.97
N ASP A 396 1.51 -7.81 7.14
CA ASP A 396 1.41 -8.53 8.41
C ASP A 396 2.70 -9.28 8.76
N MET A 397 3.35 -9.89 7.78
CA MET A 397 4.68 -10.50 7.95
C MET A 397 5.71 -9.45 8.39
N LEU A 398 5.75 -8.28 7.76
CA LEU A 398 6.68 -7.20 8.09
C LEU A 398 6.43 -6.63 9.49
N LYS A 399 5.17 -6.53 9.94
CA LYS A 399 4.84 -6.13 11.31
C LYS A 399 5.36 -7.15 12.33
N LEU A 400 5.08 -8.44 12.12
CA LEU A 400 5.52 -9.51 13.02
C LEU A 400 7.04 -9.56 13.13
N GLU A 401 7.72 -9.52 11.98
CA GLU A 401 9.18 -9.50 11.92
C GLU A 401 9.75 -8.24 12.58
N GLY A 402 9.15 -7.08 12.29
CA GLY A 402 9.52 -5.81 12.91
C GLY A 402 9.40 -5.81 14.43
N LYS A 403 8.32 -6.40 14.96
CA LYS A 403 8.10 -6.57 16.41
C LYS A 403 9.16 -7.48 17.04
N MET A 404 9.51 -8.58 16.37
CA MET A 404 10.56 -9.49 16.81
C MET A 404 11.94 -8.79 16.83
N MET A 405 12.30 -8.11 15.76
CA MET A 405 13.56 -7.36 15.66
C MET A 405 13.66 -6.26 16.73
N ASN A 406 12.57 -5.52 16.96
CA ASN A 406 12.52 -4.52 18.03
C ASN A 406 12.63 -5.15 19.42
N GLY A 407 12.00 -6.31 19.64
CA GLY A 407 12.14 -7.08 20.88
C GLY A 407 13.58 -7.48 21.16
N LEU A 408 14.29 -8.02 20.15
CA LEU A 408 15.71 -8.37 20.26
C LEU A 408 16.59 -7.14 20.53
N ARG A 409 16.32 -6.02 19.84
CA ARG A 409 17.01 -4.75 20.08
C ARG A 409 16.83 -4.26 21.51
N ASN A 410 15.64 -4.37 22.07
CA ASN A 410 15.36 -3.98 23.46
C ASN A 410 16.10 -4.86 24.48
N LEU A 411 16.48 -6.08 24.10
CA LEU A 411 17.34 -6.97 24.89
C LEU A 411 18.85 -6.68 24.68
N GLY A 412 19.21 -5.68 23.87
CA GLY A 412 20.59 -5.31 23.58
C GLY A 412 21.24 -6.08 22.43
N ILE A 413 20.49 -6.96 21.74
CA ILE A 413 21.00 -7.70 20.57
C ILE A 413 20.88 -6.80 19.34
N ASN A 414 22.02 -6.40 18.75
CA ASN A 414 22.07 -5.43 17.67
C ASN A 414 22.95 -5.88 16.50
N GLY A 415 22.73 -5.29 15.32
CA GLY A 415 23.63 -5.42 14.17
C GLY A 415 23.88 -6.85 13.72
N GLU A 416 25.14 -7.24 13.64
CA GLU A 416 25.57 -8.55 13.14
C GLU A 416 25.04 -9.71 13.98
N ASP A 417 24.93 -9.54 15.30
CA ASP A 417 24.45 -10.60 16.18
C ASP A 417 22.98 -10.92 15.91
N MET A 418 22.17 -9.92 15.55
CA MET A 418 20.80 -10.14 15.11
C MET A 418 20.74 -11.03 13.86
N SER A 419 21.63 -10.78 12.89
CA SER A 419 21.70 -11.61 11.69
C SER A 419 22.13 -13.05 11.99
N LYS A 420 22.97 -13.27 13.01
CA LYS A 420 23.35 -14.61 13.47
C LYS A 420 22.17 -15.29 14.15
N PHE A 421 21.45 -14.59 15.02
CA PHE A 421 20.26 -15.10 15.69
C PHE A 421 19.16 -15.51 14.71
N LEU A 422 18.88 -14.69 13.70
CA LEU A 422 17.88 -15.01 12.67
C LEU A 422 18.29 -16.22 11.80
N LYS A 423 19.59 -16.50 11.69
CA LYS A 423 20.12 -17.68 10.99
C LYS A 423 20.17 -18.94 11.86
N LEU A 424 19.91 -18.84 13.16
CA LEU A 424 19.79 -20.02 14.01
C LEU A 424 18.52 -20.76 13.59
N ASN A 425 18.70 -21.77 12.74
CA ASN A 425 17.66 -22.76 12.50
C ASN A 425 17.33 -23.39 13.85
N SER A 426 16.21 -23.03 14.45
CA SER A 426 15.58 -23.88 15.45
C SER A 426 15.13 -25.11 14.67
N PRO A 427 15.74 -26.29 14.86
CA PRO A 427 15.16 -27.49 14.29
C PRO A 427 13.74 -27.53 14.84
N VAL A 428 12.75 -27.55 13.94
CA VAL A 428 11.37 -27.86 14.33
C VAL A 428 11.48 -29.14 15.14
N LEU A 429 11.25 -29.04 16.44
CA LEU A 429 11.16 -30.19 17.31
C LEU A 429 9.85 -30.89 16.93
N ASP A 430 9.87 -31.60 15.79
CA ASP A 430 8.99 -32.73 15.49
C ASP A 430 9.38 -33.90 16.41
N SER A 431 9.70 -33.60 17.66
CA SER A 431 9.75 -34.60 18.71
C SER A 431 8.31 -35.01 18.95
N THR A 432 7.88 -36.08 18.29
CA THR A 432 6.74 -36.86 18.74
C THR A 432 7.03 -37.28 20.18
N TYR A 433 6.43 -36.59 21.15
CA TYR A 433 6.58 -36.95 22.55
C TYR A 433 5.91 -38.30 22.78
N ALA A 434 6.69 -39.28 23.24
CA ALA A 434 6.14 -40.54 23.70
C ALA A 434 5.52 -40.33 25.08
N LEU A 435 4.20 -40.49 25.20
CA LEU A 435 3.50 -40.49 26.47
C LEU A 435 3.58 -41.89 27.09
N ASP A 436 4.04 -41.99 28.34
CA ASP A 436 3.96 -43.25 29.08
C ASP A 436 2.52 -43.53 29.49
N ILE A 437 1.87 -44.45 28.77
CA ILE A 437 0.48 -44.87 29.00
C ILE A 437 0.35 -46.03 30.00
N ARG A 438 1.43 -46.45 30.65
CA ARG A 438 1.39 -47.55 31.62
C ARG A 438 0.79 -47.04 32.93
N HIS A 439 -0.48 -47.37 33.15
CA HIS A 439 -1.15 -47.12 34.43
C HIS A 439 -2.03 -48.31 34.81
N SER A 440 -2.13 -48.61 36.10
CA SER A 440 -2.99 -49.69 36.64
C SER A 440 -4.49 -49.50 36.37
N ALA A 441 -4.88 -48.33 35.85
CA ALA A 441 -6.25 -47.99 35.50
C ALA A 441 -6.58 -48.30 34.03
N VAL A 442 -5.59 -48.67 33.21
CA VAL A 442 -5.79 -48.99 31.80
C VAL A 442 -6.19 -50.45 31.67
N MET A 443 -7.41 -50.69 31.19
CA MET A 443 -7.93 -52.02 30.88
C MET A 443 -7.63 -52.34 29.41
N PHE A 444 -6.67 -53.22 29.17
CA PHE A 444 -6.31 -53.64 27.81
C PHE A 444 -7.31 -54.69 27.30
N LEU A 445 -7.96 -54.39 26.16
CA LEU A 445 -8.89 -55.30 25.48
C LEU A 445 -8.17 -56.36 24.63
N ILE A 446 -6.94 -56.07 24.19
CA ILE A 446 -6.15 -56.93 23.32
C ILE A 446 -4.83 -57.23 24.04
N ARG A 447 -4.48 -58.51 24.14
CA ARG A 447 -3.19 -58.99 24.66
C ARG A 447 -2.53 -59.83 23.58
N ALA A 448 -1.46 -59.32 22.98
CA ALA A 448 -0.80 -59.94 21.84
C ALA A 448 0.14 -61.12 22.21
N GLU A 449 0.44 -61.33 23.50
CA GLU A 449 1.43 -62.33 23.94
C GLU A 449 0.87 -63.74 24.20
N ASN A 450 -0.44 -63.97 24.01
CA ASN A 450 -1.05 -65.30 24.15
C ASN A 450 -1.63 -65.79 22.81
N CYS A 451 -0.76 -66.04 21.83
CA CYS A 451 -1.06 -66.88 20.67
C CYS A 451 -0.39 -68.25 20.83
#